data_AF-A0A969HGX1-F1
#
_entry.id   AF-A0A969HGX1-F1
#
_cell.length_a   1.000
_cell.length_b   1.000
_cell.length_c   1.000
_cell.angle_alpha   90.00
_cell.angle_beta   90.00
_cell.angle_gamma   90.00
#
_symmetry.space_group_name_H-M   'P 1'
#
loop_
_entity.id
_entity.type
_entity.pdbx_description
1 polymer ?
#
loop_
_entity_poly.entity_id
_entity_poly.type
_entity_poly.pdbx_seq_one_letter_code
_entity_poly.pdbx_strand_id
1 'polypeptide(L)'
;MKRLYSFLLVIALMLHFTACKDYIEGFEDDPNNPDDAPLSTLVTTALVGSIVALEGEDSRLAAMWSQQFTGSDRQYSGYNVYNLNAEAFDWGAKFYATIQQANIAIEKAQEINNRRTVGIMKVVKANVFGNVA
;
A
#
# COMPACT_ATOMS: atom_id res chain seq x y z
N MET A 1 56.53 20.68 18.73
CA MET A 1 56.30 19.24 18.95
C MET A 1 54.88 18.97 19.45
N LYS A 2 54.47 19.36 20.67
CA LYS A 2 53.11 19.10 21.20
C LYS A 2 51.94 19.60 20.33
N ARG A 3 52.08 20.79 19.72
CA ARG A 3 51.07 21.35 18.79
C ARG A 3 50.96 20.58 17.47
N LEU A 4 52.05 19.97 17.00
CA LEU A 4 52.08 19.16 15.77
C LEU A 4 51.39 17.81 16.00
N TYR A 5 51.64 17.16 17.15
CA TYR A 5 50.93 15.94 17.54
C TYR A 5 49.43 16.16 17.72
N SER A 6 49.04 17.29 18.31
CA SER A 6 47.62 17.66 18.43
C SER A 6 46.96 17.86 17.06
N PHE A 7 47.66 18.45 16.10
CA PHE A 7 47.16 18.62 14.73
C PHE A 7 47.02 17.29 13.99
N LEU A 8 48.03 16.42 14.10
CA LEU A 8 47.99 15.08 13.49
C LEU A 8 46.87 14.21 14.06
N LEU A 9 46.60 14.32 15.37
CA LEU A 9 45.54 13.56 16.04
C LEU A 9 44.14 14.03 15.58
N VAL A 10 43.95 15.33 15.37
CA VAL A 10 42.69 15.87 14.82
C VAL A 10 42.47 15.44 13.36
N ILE A 11 43.52 15.42 12.54
CA ILE A 11 43.44 14.94 11.15
C ILE A 11 43.13 13.44 11.11
N ALA A 12 43.77 12.64 11.96
CA ALA A 12 43.49 11.21 12.07
C ALA A 12 42.04 10.95 12.51
N LEU A 13 41.51 11.75 13.45
CA LEU A 13 40.12 11.66 13.89
C LEU A 13 39.13 12.00 12.76
N MET A 14 39.42 13.03 11.96
CA MET A 14 38.58 13.41 10.80
C MET A 14 38.52 12.33 9.72
N LEU A 15 39.63 11.62 9.47
CA LEU A 15 39.69 10.52 8.50
C LEU A 15 38.92 9.27 8.94
N HIS A 16 38.63 9.09 10.23
CA HIS A 16 37.82 7.97 10.72
C HIS A 16 36.32 8.13 10.43
N PHE A 17 35.81 9.35 10.23
CA PHE A 17 34.38 9.59 9.97
C PHE A 17 33.98 9.32 8.50
N THR A 18 34.94 9.15 7.59
CA THR A 18 34.66 8.92 6.16
C THR A 18 34.72 7.46 5.73
N ALA A 19 35.21 6.56 6.58
CA ALA A 19 35.58 5.19 6.17
C ALA A 19 34.47 4.11 6.30
N CYS A 20 33.30 4.44 6.87
CA CYS A 20 32.24 3.46 7.13
C CYS A 20 31.00 3.57 6.21
N LYS A 21 30.98 4.47 5.23
CA LYS A 21 29.80 4.62 4.35
C LYS A 21 29.62 3.42 3.42
N ASP A 22 30.69 2.93 2.83
CA ASP A 22 30.64 1.96 1.73
C ASP A 22 30.43 0.50 2.19
N TYR A 23 30.43 0.21 3.50
CA TYR A 23 30.26 -1.17 4.01
C TYR A 23 28.81 -1.68 3.88
N ILE A 24 27.84 -0.77 3.88
CA ILE A 24 26.41 -1.09 3.75
C ILE A 24 25.88 -0.83 2.35
N GLU A 25 26.60 -0.07 1.51
CA GLU A 25 26.17 0.25 0.14
C GLU A 25 25.89 -1.03 -0.67
N GLY A 26 24.64 -1.16 -1.11
CA GLY A 26 24.12 -2.32 -1.85
C GLY A 26 23.36 -3.34 -1.01
N PHE A 27 23.23 -3.14 0.30
CA PHE A 27 22.37 -3.91 1.20
C PHE A 27 21.11 -3.15 1.65
N GLU A 28 20.96 -1.88 1.26
CA GLU A 28 19.78 -1.08 1.57
C GLU A 28 18.56 -1.46 0.73
N ASP A 29 18.80 -1.98 -0.48
CA ASP A 29 17.76 -2.40 -1.40
C ASP A 29 17.28 -3.81 -1.06
N ASP A 30 16.05 -3.96 -0.59
CA ASP A 30 15.43 -5.27 -0.39
C ASP A 30 15.04 -5.87 -1.75
N PRO A 31 15.70 -6.96 -2.21
CA PRO A 31 15.38 -7.56 -3.50
C PRO A 31 13.96 -8.13 -3.58
N ASN A 32 13.25 -8.23 -2.45
CA ASN A 32 11.86 -8.71 -2.39
C ASN A 32 10.83 -7.57 -2.33
N ASN A 33 11.26 -6.32 -2.26
CA ASN A 33 10.38 -5.15 -2.20
C ASN A 33 10.75 -4.17 -3.33
N PRO A 34 10.21 -4.38 -4.55
CA PRO A 34 10.52 -3.51 -5.68
C PRO A 34 10.00 -2.09 -5.43
N ASP A 35 10.86 -1.08 -5.66
CA ASP A 35 10.49 0.34 -5.53
C ASP A 35 9.55 0.82 -6.62
N ASP A 36 9.51 0.11 -7.75
CA ASP A 36 8.70 0.49 -8.90
C ASP A 36 8.04 -0.70 -9.61
N ALA A 37 6.94 -0.42 -10.29
CA ALA A 37 6.22 -1.38 -11.12
C ALA A 37 5.78 -0.78 -12.47
N PRO A 38 5.66 -1.62 -13.52
CA PRO A 38 5.07 -1.20 -14.79
C PRO A 38 3.64 -0.69 -14.62
N LEU A 39 3.23 0.29 -15.44
CA LEU A 39 1.88 0.86 -15.40
C LEU A 39 0.79 -0.20 -15.52
N SER A 40 0.97 -1.22 -16.36
CA SER A 40 0.02 -2.34 -16.51
C SER A 40 -0.16 -3.14 -15.21
N THR A 41 0.91 -3.33 -14.45
CA THR A 41 0.88 -4.03 -13.17
C THR A 41 0.10 -3.22 -12.16
N LEU A 42 0.40 -1.91 -12.03
CA LEU A 42 -0.30 -1.02 -11.11
C LEU A 42 -1.81 -0.94 -11.40
N VAL A 43 -2.17 -0.82 -12.69
CA VAL A 43 -3.57 -0.85 -13.14
C VAL A 43 -4.24 -2.17 -12.79
N THR A 44 -3.57 -3.30 -13.03
CA THR A 44 -4.12 -4.62 -12.72
C THR A 44 -4.33 -4.77 -11.21
N THR A 45 -3.35 -4.37 -10.39
CA THR A 45 -3.47 -4.44 -8.94
C THR A 45 -4.63 -3.58 -8.43
N ALA A 46 -4.79 -2.35 -8.93
CA ALA A 46 -5.91 -1.51 -8.56
C ALA A 46 -7.27 -2.11 -8.96
N LEU A 47 -7.37 -2.72 -10.14
CA LEU A 47 -8.62 -3.37 -10.58
C LEU A 47 -8.93 -4.62 -9.75
N VAL A 48 -7.95 -5.48 -9.49
CA VAL A 48 -8.13 -6.68 -8.68
C VAL A 48 -8.47 -6.32 -7.23
N GLY A 49 -7.78 -5.33 -6.65
CA GLY A 49 -8.08 -4.84 -5.31
C GLY A 49 -9.52 -4.32 -5.19
N SER A 50 -10.04 -3.67 -6.25
CA SER A 50 -11.39 -3.11 -6.23
C SER A 50 -12.49 -4.18 -6.08
N ILE A 51 -12.22 -5.43 -6.48
CA ILE A 51 -13.16 -6.56 -6.33
C ILE A 51 -13.48 -6.79 -4.85
N VAL A 52 -12.48 -6.69 -3.96
CA VAL A 52 -12.69 -6.88 -2.52
C VAL A 52 -13.64 -5.82 -1.94
N ALA A 53 -13.54 -4.57 -2.42
CA ALA A 53 -14.42 -3.50 -1.99
C ALA A 53 -15.87 -3.66 -2.50
N LEU A 54 -16.06 -4.33 -3.64
CA LEU A 54 -17.36 -4.46 -4.32
C LEU A 54 -18.10 -5.77 -4.02
N GLU A 55 -17.35 -6.85 -3.84
CA GLU A 55 -17.90 -8.22 -3.77
C GLU A 55 -17.34 -9.00 -2.56
N GLY A 56 -16.60 -8.33 -1.68
CA GLY A 56 -15.97 -8.93 -0.51
C GLY A 56 -16.88 -9.10 0.70
N GLU A 57 -16.25 -9.09 1.87
CA GLU A 57 -16.93 -9.29 3.16
C GLU A 57 -17.99 -8.21 3.42
N ASP A 58 -17.72 -6.95 3.09
CA ASP A 58 -18.68 -5.86 3.29
C ASP A 58 -20.00 -6.10 2.53
N SER A 59 -19.91 -6.56 1.28
CA SER A 59 -21.09 -6.88 0.46
C SER A 59 -21.85 -8.08 1.04
N ARG A 60 -21.14 -9.06 1.61
CA ARG A 60 -21.74 -10.20 2.32
C ARG A 60 -22.46 -9.76 3.59
N LEU A 61 -21.85 -8.89 4.39
CA LEU A 61 -22.45 -8.31 5.59
C LEU A 61 -23.68 -7.45 5.24
N ALA A 62 -23.58 -6.61 4.21
CA ALA A 62 -24.69 -5.80 3.71
C ALA A 62 -25.86 -6.67 3.24
N ALA A 63 -25.59 -7.76 2.52
CA ALA A 63 -26.62 -8.71 2.10
C ALA A 63 -27.27 -9.43 3.29
N MET A 64 -26.48 -9.80 4.30
CA MET A 64 -27.00 -10.43 5.53
C MET A 64 -27.89 -9.47 6.32
N TRP A 65 -27.44 -8.24 6.54
CA TRP A 65 -28.18 -7.24 7.32
C TRP A 65 -29.38 -6.65 6.59
N SER A 66 -29.37 -6.68 5.25
CA SER A 66 -30.56 -6.44 4.44
C SER A 66 -31.49 -7.66 4.32
N GLN A 67 -31.19 -8.74 5.04
CA GLN A 67 -31.99 -9.98 5.10
C GLN A 67 -32.11 -10.71 3.75
N GLN A 68 -31.17 -10.51 2.83
CA GLN A 68 -31.08 -11.28 1.58
C GLN A 68 -30.54 -12.69 1.84
N PHE A 69 -29.64 -12.85 2.81
CA PHE A 69 -29.13 -14.14 3.28
C PHE A 69 -29.14 -14.20 4.82
N THR A 70 -29.08 -15.42 5.37
CA THR A 70 -28.95 -15.64 6.83
C THR A 70 -27.56 -16.16 7.15
N GLY A 71 -26.85 -15.49 8.05
CA GLY A 71 -25.62 -16.02 8.63
C GLY A 71 -25.94 -17.15 9.61
N SER A 72 -25.70 -18.39 9.19
CA SER A 72 -26.17 -19.59 9.91
C SER A 72 -25.09 -20.34 10.69
N ASP A 73 -23.81 -20.08 10.44
CA ASP A 73 -22.70 -20.84 11.02
C ASP A 73 -21.44 -19.97 11.22
N ARG A 74 -20.52 -20.43 12.09
CA ARG A 74 -19.23 -19.79 12.42
C ARG A 74 -19.35 -18.29 12.76
N GLN A 75 -18.42 -17.47 12.26
CA GLN A 75 -18.44 -16.02 12.46
C GLN A 75 -19.75 -15.39 11.97
N TYR A 76 -20.35 -15.94 10.92
CA TYR A 76 -21.56 -15.42 10.32
C TYR A 76 -22.79 -15.57 11.21
N SER A 77 -22.86 -16.58 12.10
CA SER A 77 -23.95 -16.66 13.09
C SER A 77 -23.88 -15.52 14.11
N GLY A 78 -22.67 -15.08 14.47
CA GLY A 78 -22.46 -13.88 15.29
C GLY A 78 -22.81 -12.60 14.51
N TYR A 79 -22.34 -12.49 13.27
CA TYR A 79 -22.57 -11.31 12.43
C TYR A 79 -24.05 -11.09 12.12
N ASN A 80 -24.83 -12.18 11.99
CA ASN A 80 -26.27 -12.13 11.74
C ASN A 80 -27.07 -11.48 12.88
N VAL A 81 -26.54 -11.53 14.11
CA VAL A 81 -27.13 -10.89 15.29
C VAL A 81 -26.33 -9.66 15.74
N TYR A 82 -25.56 -9.07 14.82
CA TYR A 82 -24.75 -7.87 15.04
C TYR A 82 -23.68 -8.03 16.13
N ASN A 83 -23.22 -9.26 16.38
CA ASN A 83 -22.14 -9.57 17.30
C ASN A 83 -20.81 -9.71 16.52
N LEU A 84 -20.12 -8.59 16.35
CA LEU A 84 -18.84 -8.47 15.64
C LEU A 84 -17.99 -7.32 16.22
N ASN A 85 -16.71 -7.30 15.84
CA ASN A 85 -15.76 -6.25 16.20
C ASN A 85 -15.10 -5.66 14.92
N ALA A 86 -14.14 -4.75 15.11
CA ALA A 86 -13.45 -4.10 14.00
C ALA A 86 -12.65 -5.05 13.09
N GLU A 87 -12.30 -6.25 13.55
CA GLU A 87 -11.53 -7.24 12.77
C GLU A 87 -12.35 -7.85 11.63
N ALA A 88 -13.68 -7.67 11.65
CA ALA A 88 -14.56 -8.09 10.57
C ALA A 88 -14.42 -7.22 9.30
N PHE A 89 -13.75 -6.07 9.38
CA PHE A 89 -13.64 -5.11 8.29
C PHE A 89 -12.19 -5.00 7.80
N ASP A 90 -11.98 -5.19 6.49
CA ASP A 90 -10.67 -4.98 5.86
C ASP A 90 -10.60 -3.60 5.20
N TRP A 91 -9.59 -2.83 5.61
CA TRP A 91 -9.27 -1.51 5.06
C TRP A 91 -8.07 -1.57 4.11
N GLY A 92 -7.25 -2.61 4.21
CA GLY A 92 -6.00 -2.73 3.50
C GLY A 92 -6.18 -2.93 2.01
N ALA A 93 -7.11 -3.80 1.59
CA ALA A 93 -7.42 -3.98 0.18
C ALA A 93 -7.97 -2.70 -0.48
N LYS A 94 -8.78 -1.94 0.26
CA LYS A 94 -9.40 -0.70 -0.23
C LYS A 94 -8.36 0.40 -0.40
N PHE A 95 -7.59 0.69 0.65
CA PHE A 95 -6.65 1.81 0.65
C PHE A 95 -5.30 1.49 0.00
N TYR A 96 -4.67 0.39 0.38
CA TYR A 96 -3.32 0.05 -0.10
C TYR A 96 -3.34 -0.64 -1.45
N ALA A 97 -4.15 -1.70 -1.61
CA ALA A 97 -4.15 -2.48 -2.85
C ALA A 97 -4.89 -1.77 -3.99
N THR A 98 -5.84 -0.88 -3.69
CA THR A 98 -6.62 -0.19 -4.72
C THR A 98 -6.31 1.30 -4.84
N ILE A 99 -6.65 2.09 -3.82
CA ILE A 99 -6.57 3.56 -3.92
C ILE A 99 -5.14 4.03 -4.15
N GLN A 100 -4.18 3.47 -3.40
CA GLN A 100 -2.78 3.86 -3.53
C GLN A 100 -2.18 3.40 -4.86
N GLN A 101 -2.46 2.16 -5.30
CA GLN A 101 -2.00 1.68 -6.61
C GLN A 101 -2.59 2.50 -7.75
N ALA A 102 -3.85 2.92 -7.64
CA ALA A 102 -4.48 3.79 -8.61
C ALA A 102 -3.88 5.20 -8.62
N ASN A 103 -3.42 5.74 -7.48
CA ASN A 103 -2.69 7.02 -7.43
C ASN A 103 -1.40 6.93 -8.25
N ILE A 104 -0.57 5.92 -7.97
CA ILE A 104 0.71 5.72 -8.65
C ILE A 104 0.48 5.47 -10.15
N ALA A 105 -0.55 4.70 -10.51
CA ALA A 105 -0.93 4.48 -11.90
C ALA A 105 -1.39 5.78 -12.61
N ILE A 106 -2.09 6.68 -11.91
CA ILE A 106 -2.49 7.99 -12.46
C ILE A 106 -1.25 8.84 -12.76
N GLU A 107 -0.32 8.93 -11.81
CA GLU A 107 0.91 9.71 -11.97
C GLU A 107 1.72 9.22 -13.17
N LYS A 108 2.03 7.93 -13.24
CA LYS A 108 2.73 7.32 -14.39
C LYS A 108 1.98 7.47 -15.71
N ALA A 109 0.66 7.36 -15.69
CA ALA A 109 -0.14 7.55 -16.91
C ALA A 109 -0.13 9.01 -17.38
N GLN A 110 -0.03 9.99 -16.48
CA GLN A 110 0.09 11.40 -16.82
C GLN A 110 1.42 11.72 -17.50
N GLU A 111 2.52 11.14 -17.03
CA GLU A 111 3.86 11.31 -17.63
C GLU A 111 3.91 10.92 -19.11
N ILE A 112 3.16 9.89 -19.50
CA ILE A 112 3.08 9.41 -20.89
C ILE A 112 1.83 9.92 -21.64
N ASN A 113 1.13 10.93 -21.13
CA ASN A 113 -0.11 11.47 -21.71
C ASN A 113 -1.22 10.43 -21.96
N ASN A 114 -1.24 9.32 -21.22
CA ASN A 114 -2.26 8.29 -21.32
C ASN A 114 -3.53 8.70 -20.54
N ARG A 115 -4.32 9.59 -21.15
CA ARG A 115 -5.58 10.10 -20.58
C ARG A 115 -6.61 9.02 -20.31
N ARG A 116 -6.59 7.92 -21.06
CA ARG A 116 -7.51 6.79 -20.87
C ARG A 116 -7.28 6.13 -19.51
N THR A 117 -6.04 5.73 -19.22
CA THR A 117 -5.71 5.10 -17.95
C THR A 117 -5.97 6.03 -16.77
N VAL A 118 -5.64 7.33 -16.90
CA VAL A 118 -5.98 8.33 -15.88
C VAL A 118 -7.49 8.34 -15.58
N GLY A 119 -8.33 8.33 -16.63
CA GLY A 119 -9.78 8.28 -16.47
C GLY A 119 -10.27 7.01 -15.77
N ILE A 120 -9.79 5.84 -16.22
CA ILE A 120 -10.15 4.54 -15.64
C ILE A 120 -9.79 4.50 -14.15
N MET A 121 -8.56 4.87 -13.78
CA MET A 121 -8.10 4.83 -12.40
C MET A 121 -8.84 5.82 -11.50
N LYS A 122 -9.24 6.99 -12.02
CA LYS A 122 -10.10 7.93 -11.27
C LYS A 122 -11.48 7.35 -10.97
N VAL A 123 -12.09 6.66 -11.93
CA VAL A 123 -13.38 5.99 -11.74
C VAL A 123 -13.27 4.86 -10.72
N VAL A 124 -12.23 4.03 -10.83
CA VAL A 124 -11.95 2.94 -9.86
C VAL A 124 -11.82 3.51 -8.45
N LYS A 125 -11.02 4.56 -8.27
CA LYS A 125 -10.89 5.23 -6.96
C LYS A 125 -12.22 5.74 -6.44
N ALA A 126 -12.98 6.45 -7.26
CA ALA A 126 -14.26 7.03 -6.85
C ALA A 126 -15.25 5.94 -6.42
N ASN A 127 -15.28 4.83 -7.16
CA ASN A 127 -16.11 3.68 -6.82
C ASN A 127 -15.69 3.05 -5.49
N VAL A 128 -14.40 2.82 -5.25
CA VAL A 128 -13.94 2.26 -3.98
C VAL A 128 -14.21 3.21 -2.81
N PHE A 129 -13.94 4.51 -2.95
CA PHE A 129 -14.29 5.49 -1.91
C PHE A 129 -15.78 5.47 -1.55
N GLY A 130 -16.66 5.22 -2.52
CA GLY A 130 -18.10 5.09 -2.28
C GLY A 130 -18.51 3.80 -1.55
N ASN A 131 -17.66 2.77 -1.55
CA ASN A 131 -17.92 1.47 -0.91
C ASN A 131 -17.11 1.25 0.37
N VAL A 132 -16.26 2.21 0.76
CA VAL A 132 -15.56 2.16 2.04
C VAL A 132 -16.57 2.45 3.15
N ALA A 133 -16.99 1.40 3.86
CA ALA A 133 -17.82 1.44 5.07
C ALA A 133 -17.08 0.80 6.25
#